data_AF-A0A7X7I5D4-F1
#
_entry.id   AF-A0A7X7I5D4-F1
#
_cell.length_a   1.000
_cell.length_b   1.000
_cell.length_c   1.000
_cell.angle_alpha   90.00
_cell.angle_beta   90.00
_cell.angle_gamma   90.00
#
_symmetry.space_group_name_H-M   'P 1'
#
loop_
_entity.id
_entity.type
_entity.pdbx_description
1 polymer ?
#
loop_
_entity_poly.entity_id
_entity_poly.type
_entity_poly.pdbx_seq_one_letter_code
_entity_poly.pdbx_strand_id
1 'polypeptide(L)' 'MKFKGWDHTRITLDNGELVDGIAPLIISASRSTDIPAFYGKQFLERIRRGYVCRVNPFNGVKQYVS' A
#
# COMPACT_ATOMS: atom_id res chain seq x y z
N MET A 1 -9.38 -16.83 17.49
CA MET A 1 -8.08 -16.85 16.77
C MET A 1 -7.51 -15.44 16.77
N LYS A 2 -6.21 -15.26 17.07
CA LYS A 2 -5.54 -13.95 17.00
C LYS A 2 -4.97 -13.76 15.59
N PHE A 3 -5.16 -12.56 15.04
CA PHE A 3 -4.53 -12.15 13.79
C PHE A 3 -3.01 -12.21 13.91
N LYS A 4 -2.32 -12.84 12.95
CA LYS A 4 -0.85 -13.02 12.96
C LYS A 4 -0.09 -11.99 12.12
N GLY A 5 -0.78 -11.07 11.46
CA GLY A 5 -0.20 -10.17 10.47
C GLY A 5 -0.64 -10.52 9.05
N TRP A 6 -0.22 -9.67 8.10
CA TRP A 6 -0.40 -9.90 6.67
C TRP A 6 0.79 -10.67 6.11
N ASP A 7 0.57 -11.42 5.04
CA ASP A 7 1.64 -12.08 4.32
C ASP A 7 2.58 -11.04 3.70
N HIS A 8 3.86 -11.39 3.64
CA HIS A 8 4.90 -10.56 3.04
C HIS A 8 5.18 -11.02 1.61
N THR A 9 5.42 -10.06 0.73
CA THR A 9 5.74 -10.32 -0.67
C THR A 9 6.84 -9.37 -1.17
N ARG A 10 7.51 -9.77 -2.24
CA ARG A 10 8.49 -8.91 -2.92
C ARG A 10 7.80 -8.12 -4.02
N ILE A 11 7.90 -6.80 -3.96
CA ILE A 11 7.28 -5.86 -4.89
C ILE A 11 8.37 -5.28 -5.77
N THR A 12 8.14 -5.29 -7.08
CA THR A 12 9.02 -4.59 -8.03
C THR A 12 8.52 -3.16 -8.20
N LEU A 13 9.36 -2.19 -7.83
CA LEU A 13 9.06 -0.78 -7.97
C LEU A 13 9.19 -0.31 -9.42
N ASP A 14 8.63 0.86 -9.72
CA ASP A 14 8.72 1.47 -11.05
C ASP A 14 10.17 1.68 -11.55
N ASN A 15 11.14 1.79 -10.64
CA ASN A 15 12.57 1.92 -10.95
C ASN A 15 13.30 0.56 -11.11
N GLY A 16 12.59 -0.56 -10.99
CA GLY A 16 13.13 -1.92 -11.07
C GLY A 16 13.68 -2.48 -9.76
N GLU A 17 13.65 -1.72 -8.66
CA GLU A 17 14.09 -2.22 -7.34
C GLU A 17 13.09 -3.22 -6.76
N LEU A 18 13.60 -4.27 -6.11
CA LEU A 18 12.80 -5.22 -5.35
C LEU A 18 12.77 -4.81 -3.87
N VAL A 19 11.58 -4.58 -3.34
CA VAL A 19 11.37 -4.22 -1.93
C VAL A 19 10.41 -5.18 -1.25
N ASP A 20 10.56 -5.33 0.06
CA ASP A 20 9.59 -6.06 0.87
C ASP A 20 8.33 -5.22 1.10
N GLY A 21 7.18 -5.86 0.95
CA GLY A 21 5.87 -5.29 1.22
C GLY A 21 4.92 -6.31 1.83
N ILE A 22 3.70 -5.86 2.14
CA ILE A 22 2.62 -6.72 2.62
C ILE A 22 1.58 -6.94 1.53
N ALA A 23 0.90 -8.09 1.54
CA ALA A 23 -0.19 -8.43 0.64
C ALA A 23 -1.49 -8.68 1.42
N PRO A 24 -2.16 -7.63 1.90
CA PRO A 24 -3.42 -7.79 2.63
C PRO A 24 -4.55 -8.24 1.70
N LEU A 25 -5.50 -9.01 2.25
CA LEU A 25 -6.68 -9.42 1.50
C LEU A 25 -7.61 -8.24 1.16
N ILE A 26 -7.65 -7.23 2.04
CA ILE A 26 -8.51 -6.05 1.91
C ILE A 26 -7.70 -4.80 2.22
N ILE A 27 -7.77 -3.81 1.32
CA ILE A 27 -7.22 -2.47 1.55
C ILE A 27 -8.39 -1.51 1.79
N SER A 28 -8.52 -1.00 3.02
CA SER A 28 -9.49 0.04 3.36
C SER A 28 -8.85 1.43 3.25
N ALA A 29 -9.47 2.33 2.47
CA ALA A 29 -9.09 3.74 2.43
C ALA A 29 -10.20 4.61 3.05
N SER A 30 -9.83 5.46 4.01
CA SER A 30 -10.77 6.32 4.74
C SER A 30 -10.99 7.65 4.01
N ARG A 31 -12.16 8.26 4.19
CA ARG A 31 -12.41 9.66 3.80
C ARG A 31 -11.40 10.62 4.43
N SER A 32 -10.95 10.35 5.66
CA SER A 32 -10.03 11.22 6.41
C SER A 32 -8.62 11.32 5.79
N THR A 33 -8.29 10.49 4.80
CA THR A 33 -7.01 10.56 4.08
C THR A 33 -7.14 11.23 2.72
N ASP A 34 -8.31 11.79 2.39
CA ASP A 34 -8.62 12.41 1.09
C ASP A 34 -8.51 11.48 -0.13
N ILE A 35 -8.14 10.21 0.08
CA ILE A 35 -7.96 9.21 -0.98
C ILE A 35 -9.27 9.01 -1.76
N PRO A 36 -10.42 8.70 -1.12
CA PRO A 36 -11.64 8.44 -1.89
C PRO A 36 -12.19 9.69 -2.59
N ALA A 37 -11.96 10.88 -2.02
CA ALA A 37 -12.54 12.14 -2.50
C ALA A 37 -11.72 12.81 -3.60
N PHE A 38 -10.38 12.80 -3.49
CA PHE A 38 -9.50 13.60 -4.36
C PHE A 38 -8.46 12.76 -5.10
N TYR A 39 -8.05 11.61 -4.55
CA TYR A 39 -6.96 10.79 -5.10
C TYR A 39 -7.39 9.38 -5.54
N GLY A 40 -8.69 9.12 -5.66
CA GLY A 40 -9.22 7.78 -5.87
C GLY A 40 -8.75 7.17 -7.18
N LYS A 41 -8.68 7.99 -8.24
CA LYS A 41 -8.17 7.57 -9.54
C LYS A 41 -6.69 7.17 -9.45
N GLN A 42 -5.81 8.03 -8.92
CA GLN A 42 -4.39 7.70 -8.79
C GLN A 42 -4.16 6.50 -7.89
N PHE A 43 -4.94 6.36 -6.80
CA PHE A 43 -4.87 5.23 -5.90
C PHE A 43 -5.19 3.91 -6.60
N LEU A 44 -6.30 3.85 -7.35
CA LEU A 44 -6.66 2.65 -8.11
C LEU A 44 -5.65 2.34 -9.22
N GLU A 45 -5.10 3.34 -9.89
CA GLU A 45 -4.03 3.13 -10.88
C GLU A 45 -2.77 2.53 -10.24
N ARG A 46 -2.42 2.94 -9.02
CA ARG A 46 -1.31 2.32 -8.27
C ARG A 46 -1.58 0.85 -7.96
N ILE A 47 -2.78 0.53 -7.47
CA ILE A 47 -3.19 -0.87 -7.24
C ILE A 47 -3.12 -1.70 -8.53
N ARG A 48 -3.57 -1.16 -9.67
CA ARG A 48 -3.47 -1.84 -10.98
C ARG A 48 -2.03 -2.08 -11.43
N ARG A 49 -1.10 -1.20 -11.05
CA ARG A 49 0.35 -1.41 -11.27
C ARG A 49 0.96 -2.44 -10.32
N GLY A 50 0.19 -2.96 -9.37
CA GLY A 50 0.57 -4.05 -8.48
C GLY A 50 1.01 -3.61 -7.08
N TYR A 51 1.05 -2.31 -6.79
CA TYR A 51 1.37 -1.84 -5.44
C TYR A 51 0.97 -0.40 -5.15
N VAL A 52 0.79 -0.09 -3.88
CA VAL A 52 0.73 1.27 -3.34
C VAL A 52 1.79 1.47 -2.26
N CYS A 53 2.37 2.67 -2.21
CA CYS A 53 3.31 3.06 -1.17
C CYS A 53 2.64 4.03 -0.21
N ARG A 54 2.69 3.76 1.08
CA ARG A 54 2.25 4.65 2.16
C ARG A 54 3.45 5.06 3.01
N VAL A 55 3.56 6.35 3.31
CA VAL A 55 4.50 6.84 4.32
C VAL A 55 3.80 6.86 5.67
N ASN A 56 4.41 6.25 6.68
CA ASN A 56 3.89 6.31 8.04
C ASN A 56 4.15 7.72 8.62
N PRO A 57 3.12 8.47 9.05
CA PRO A 57 3.29 9.83 9.54
C PRO A 57 4.05 9.93 10.86
N PHE A 58 4.15 8.85 11.64
CA PHE A 58 4.79 8.87 12.96
C PHE A 58 6.31 8.71 12.90
N ASN A 59 6.81 7.97 11.90
CA ASN A 59 8.25 7.64 11.80
C ASN A 59 8.83 7.85 10.40
N GLY A 60 8.04 8.28 9.41
CA GLY A 60 8.48 8.52 8.03
C GLY A 60 8.82 7.27 7.22
N VAL A 61 8.64 6.07 7.78
CA VAL A 61 8.99 4.82 7.10
C VAL A 61 7.99 4.53 5.99
N LYS A 62 8.50 4.16 4.80
CA LYS A 62 7.69 3.73 3.66
C LYS A 62 7.24 2.28 3.87
N GLN A 63 5.97 2.03 3.60
CA GLN A 63 5.37 0.71 3.57
C GLN A 63 4.78 0.48 2.18
N TYR A 64 5.15 -0.65 1.58
CA TYR A 64 4.63 -1.08 0.29
C TYR A 64 3.54 -2.13 0.51
N VAL A 65 2.45 -2.00 -0.23
CA VAL A 65 1.25 -2.84 -0.11
C VAL A 65 0.85 -3.31 -1.51
N SER A 66 0.76 -4.62 -1.72
CA SER A 66 0.34 -5.27 -2.96
C SER A 66 -1.10 -5.76 -2.85
#